data_AF-A0AAN6L2Z0-F1
#
_entry.id   AF-A0AAN6L2Z0-F1
#
_cell.length_a   1.000
_cell.length_b   1.000
_cell.length_c   1.000
_cell.angle_alpha   90.00
_cell.angle_beta   90.00
_cell.angle_gamma   90.00
#
_symmetry.space_group_name_H-M   'P 1'
#
loop_
_entity.id
_entity.type
_entity.pdbx_description
1 polymer ?
#
loop_
_entity_poly.entity_id
_entity_poly.type
_entity_poly.pdbx_seq_one_letter_code
_entity_poly.pdbx_strand_id
1 'polypeptide(L)'
;MMIIAARHAGVEESTAANKGEHPQAMASCTHHPLHLDVSPCAGGFGYERPSVQRLLGATRLSGRPPSLAKARTADSAAVDIPPDSTFPAPLVVPGDELAFDPGYPPQSLRSWKQLKERNVVTNRRRTIYVLPPPKAIATVDHVDKWASPQGIARPIEFPAVEDVVDYLQAFYHGLPVKVLHKPKLHFAKWHDGARKKVTPKPDGARQCHDLALQTGSEAIRIRLRKYDTFPAQLNLNDLLDAAISILPEDAYALLMIVNQDLYEDEEDDFCCGRAYGGSRVAVVSTARYNPGLDEGIDLDRHHAWPASHCKRYIQECCDQPTKRAPKAKRQKVTARQVKATQADDTATSSAVAAHTAHPISTVNTSHSRDQLGVLWLGRVCKTAMHELGHCFGIDHCTYYACIMQGTAGLSEDARQPPYVCPVDTAKLLTATGADEVDWLRALLGFCERFGEDALFSAFAAWLRVRLVELDA
;
A
#
# COMPACT_ATOMS: atom_id res chain seq x y z
N MET A 1 4.63 0.31 14.03
CA MET A 1 3.90 0.89 12.89
C MET A 1 4.94 1.23 11.87
N MET A 2 5.07 0.40 10.84
CA MET A 2 6.19 0.42 9.91
C MET A 2 5.91 1.45 8.82
N ILE A 3 6.97 1.99 8.25
CA ILE A 3 6.93 2.62 6.94
C ILE A 3 6.90 1.50 5.90
N ILE A 4 6.37 1.76 4.71
CA ILE A 4 6.91 1.16 3.49
C ILE A 4 8.38 1.56 3.32
N ALA A 5 9.26 1.03 4.18
CA ALA A 5 10.68 1.29 4.19
C ALA A 5 11.42 0.04 3.73
N ALA A 6 12.15 0.17 2.63
CA ALA A 6 13.22 -0.76 2.36
C ALA A 6 14.30 -0.51 3.41
N ARG A 7 14.63 -1.52 4.21
CA ARG A 7 15.81 -1.53 5.06
C ARG A 7 16.91 -2.28 4.32
N HIS A 8 18.12 -1.74 4.36
CA HIS A 8 19.31 -2.37 3.81
C HIS A 8 19.52 -3.76 4.45
N ALA A 9 19.08 -4.82 3.78
CA ALA A 9 19.53 -6.17 4.10
C ALA A 9 21.00 -6.22 3.66
N GLY A 10 21.94 -5.94 4.57
CA GLY A 10 23.37 -5.83 4.32
C GLY A 10 23.92 -6.81 3.27
N VAL A 11 23.89 -6.38 2.01
CA VAL A 11 24.48 -7.04 0.87
C VAL A 11 25.38 -5.98 0.28
N GLU A 12 26.67 -6.13 0.52
CA GLU A 12 27.70 -5.42 -0.25
C GLU A 12 27.31 -5.47 -1.73
N GLU A 13 27.22 -4.30 -2.37
CA GLU A 13 27.14 -4.17 -3.82
C GLU A 13 28.35 -4.85 -4.43
N SER A 14 28.17 -6.13 -4.76
CA SER A 14 29.03 -6.84 -5.68
C SER A 14 28.82 -6.20 -7.06
N THR A 15 29.74 -5.32 -7.43
CA THR A 15 30.03 -4.93 -8.82
C THR A 15 30.45 -6.18 -9.60
N ALA A 16 29.50 -7.04 -9.93
CA ALA A 16 29.63 -8.13 -10.87
C ALA A 16 28.24 -8.39 -11.42
N ALA A 17 28.02 -7.91 -12.64
CA ALA A 17 26.88 -8.26 -13.47
C ALA A 17 26.85 -9.78 -13.65
N ASN A 18 26.19 -10.49 -12.75
CA ASN A 18 25.76 -11.84 -13.01
C ASN A 18 24.45 -11.70 -13.79
N LYS A 19 24.55 -11.69 -15.12
CA LYS A 19 23.43 -11.90 -16.03
C LYS A 19 22.90 -13.32 -15.79
N GLY A 20 22.18 -13.51 -14.69
CA GLY A 20 21.33 -14.67 -14.50
C GLY A 20 20.23 -14.61 -15.55
N GLU A 21 20.05 -15.71 -16.28
CA GLU A 21 18.99 -15.88 -17.26
C GLU A 21 17.60 -15.75 -16.61
N HIS A 22 17.06 -14.54 -16.50
CA HIS A 22 15.65 -14.33 -16.16
C HIS A 22 15.01 -13.17 -16.94
N PRO A 23 14.81 -13.31 -18.27
CA PRO A 23 13.69 -12.56 -18.86
C PRO A 23 12.73 -13.39 -19.74
N GLN A 24 13.05 -14.62 -20.15
CA GLN A 24 12.23 -15.33 -21.16
C GLN A 24 11.25 -16.37 -20.61
N ALA A 25 11.47 -16.94 -19.43
CA ALA A 25 10.60 -18.02 -18.92
C ALA A 25 9.28 -17.52 -18.29
N MET A 26 9.23 -16.27 -17.80
CA MET A 26 8.05 -15.74 -17.07
C MET A 26 7.01 -15.06 -17.95
N ALA A 27 7.36 -14.55 -19.14
CA ALA A 27 6.41 -13.90 -20.07
C ALA A 27 5.36 -14.86 -20.69
N SER A 28 5.43 -16.14 -20.38
CA SER A 28 4.50 -17.19 -20.82
C SER A 28 3.62 -17.74 -19.68
N CYS A 29 3.58 -17.05 -18.53
CA CYS A 29 2.78 -17.48 -17.39
C CYS A 29 1.28 -17.39 -17.69
N THR A 30 0.55 -18.48 -17.54
CA THR A 30 -0.92 -18.49 -17.64
C THR A 30 -1.61 -18.10 -16.33
N HIS A 31 -0.84 -17.84 -15.27
CA HIS A 31 -1.30 -17.55 -13.90
C HIS A 31 -2.24 -18.58 -13.28
N HIS A 32 -2.29 -19.80 -13.83
CA HIS A 32 -3.10 -20.90 -13.32
C HIS A 32 -2.23 -22.15 -13.08
N PRO A 33 -2.50 -22.96 -12.03
CA PRO A 33 -3.50 -22.76 -10.98
C PRO A 33 -3.13 -21.64 -9.99
N LEU A 34 -4.15 -21.13 -9.29
CA LEU A 34 -3.97 -20.16 -8.21
C LEU A 34 -3.63 -20.84 -6.88
N HIS A 35 -2.88 -20.14 -6.04
CA HIS A 35 -2.55 -20.50 -4.67
C HIS A 35 -3.21 -19.49 -3.73
N LEU A 36 -4.21 -19.96 -2.99
CA LEU A 36 -5.10 -19.13 -2.18
C LEU A 36 -4.83 -19.25 -0.67
N ASP A 37 -3.92 -20.16 -0.29
CA ASP A 37 -3.50 -20.36 1.10
C ASP A 37 -2.13 -19.68 1.34
N VAL A 38 -1.58 -19.78 2.55
CA VAL A 38 -0.26 -19.23 2.86
C VAL A 38 0.81 -19.86 1.99
N SER A 39 1.85 -19.10 1.62
CA SER A 39 2.94 -19.59 0.78
C SER A 39 3.59 -20.86 1.36
N PRO A 40 4.04 -21.83 0.55
CA PRO A 40 4.64 -23.08 1.05
C PRO A 40 5.85 -22.89 1.98
N CYS A 41 6.59 -21.79 1.82
CA CYS A 41 7.74 -21.43 2.65
C CYS A 41 7.38 -20.69 3.95
N ALA A 42 6.12 -20.27 4.14
CA ALA A 42 5.67 -19.47 5.29
C ALA A 42 6.03 -20.09 6.65
N GLY A 43 5.84 -21.42 6.78
CA GLY A 43 6.18 -22.14 8.01
C GLY A 43 7.68 -22.13 8.33
N GLY A 44 8.55 -21.94 7.33
CA GLY A 44 9.99 -21.76 7.53
C GLY A 44 10.34 -20.41 8.18
N PHE A 45 9.48 -19.41 8.01
CA PHE A 45 9.59 -18.11 8.68
C PHE A 45 8.87 -18.09 10.03
N GLY A 46 8.03 -19.09 10.34
CA GLY A 46 7.27 -19.17 11.58
C GLY A 46 5.89 -18.52 11.52
N TYR A 47 5.44 -18.11 10.33
CA TYR A 47 4.08 -17.63 10.14
C TYR A 47 3.11 -18.79 9.94
N GLU A 48 2.01 -18.79 10.69
CA GLU A 48 0.92 -19.76 10.56
C GLU A 48 -0.42 -19.05 10.37
N ARG A 49 -1.23 -19.54 9.43
CA ARG A 49 -2.56 -18.98 9.18
C ARG A 49 -3.48 -19.18 10.39
N PRO A 50 -4.18 -18.14 10.86
CA PRO A 50 -5.19 -18.30 11.90
C PRO A 50 -6.30 -19.28 11.47
N SER A 51 -6.81 -20.08 12.43
CA SER A 51 -7.90 -21.01 12.15
C SER A 51 -9.20 -20.29 11.80
N VAL A 52 -10.09 -20.97 11.06
CA VAL A 52 -11.44 -20.47 10.70
C VAL A 52 -12.19 -19.90 11.93
N GLN A 53 -12.12 -20.57 13.08
CA GLN A 53 -12.76 -20.07 14.30
C GLN A 53 -12.16 -18.74 14.80
N ARG A 54 -10.83 -18.57 14.70
CA ARG A 54 -10.15 -17.32 15.07
C ARG A 54 -10.50 -16.21 14.10
N LEU A 55 -10.53 -16.51 12.80
CA LEU A 55 -10.93 -15.56 11.75
C LEU A 55 -12.38 -15.08 11.96
N LEU A 56 -13.33 -15.99 12.18
CA LEU A 56 -14.73 -15.65 12.55
C LEU A 56 -14.82 -14.84 13.84
N GLY A 57 -13.98 -15.13 14.83
CA GLY A 57 -13.92 -14.35 16.06
C GLY A 57 -13.38 -12.94 15.83
N ALA A 58 -12.41 -12.79 14.92
CA ALA A 58 -11.74 -11.53 14.63
C ALA A 58 -12.66 -10.49 13.96
N THR A 59 -13.67 -10.93 13.21
CA THR A 59 -14.68 -10.05 12.59
C THR A 59 -15.77 -9.58 13.57
N ARG A 60 -15.77 -10.06 14.83
CA ARG A 60 -16.88 -9.84 15.78
C ARG A 60 -16.47 -8.97 16.97
N LEU A 61 -17.40 -8.12 17.41
CA LEU A 61 -17.24 -7.30 18.62
C LEU A 61 -17.08 -8.14 19.90
N SER A 62 -17.61 -9.37 19.92
CA SER A 62 -17.44 -10.31 21.03
C SER A 62 -16.02 -10.91 21.08
N GLY A 63 -15.29 -10.91 19.96
CA GLY A 63 -14.03 -11.66 19.79
C GLY A 63 -14.21 -13.18 19.83
N ARG A 64 -15.45 -13.69 19.72
CA ARG A 64 -15.76 -15.13 19.80
C ARG A 64 -16.57 -15.57 18.59
N PRO A 65 -16.30 -16.77 18.03
CA PRO A 65 -17.15 -17.34 16.99
C PRO A 65 -18.58 -17.59 17.54
N PRO A 66 -19.60 -17.66 16.67
CA PRO A 66 -20.97 -17.97 17.10
C PRO A 66 -21.03 -19.37 17.72
N SER A 67 -21.87 -19.54 18.75
CA SER A 67 -22.12 -20.87 19.30
C SER A 67 -22.95 -21.69 18.33
N LEU A 68 -22.72 -23.02 18.29
CA LEU A 68 -23.49 -23.98 17.46
C LEU A 68 -25.02 -23.83 17.64
N ALA A 69 -25.48 -23.39 18.81
CA ALA A 69 -26.90 -23.16 19.10
C ALA A 69 -27.47 -21.86 18.50
N LYS A 70 -26.64 -20.80 18.33
CA LYS A 70 -27.05 -19.52 17.72
C LYS A 70 -26.96 -19.50 16.19
N ALA A 71 -26.19 -20.41 15.60
CA ALA A 71 -26.12 -20.56 14.14
C ALA A 71 -27.43 -21.07 13.51
N ARG A 72 -28.34 -21.65 14.32
CA ARG A 72 -29.62 -22.22 13.86
C ARG A 72 -30.80 -21.22 13.89
N THR A 73 -30.64 -20.03 14.46
CA THR A 73 -31.75 -19.08 14.71
C THR A 73 -31.55 -17.69 14.15
N ALA A 74 -30.37 -17.37 13.60
CA ALA A 74 -30.14 -16.14 12.85
C ALA A 74 -30.40 -16.40 11.36
N ASP A 75 -31.04 -15.45 10.67
CA ASP A 75 -31.11 -15.44 9.21
C ASP A 75 -29.71 -15.74 8.64
N SER A 76 -29.65 -16.71 7.76
CA SER A 76 -28.47 -17.47 7.35
C SER A 76 -27.39 -16.69 6.59
N ALA A 77 -27.47 -15.36 6.50
CA ALA A 77 -26.55 -14.53 5.73
C ALA A 77 -25.32 -14.03 6.53
N ALA A 78 -25.33 -14.08 7.87
CA ALA A 78 -24.34 -13.37 8.71
C ALA A 78 -23.30 -14.26 9.43
N VAL A 79 -23.11 -15.51 8.99
CA VAL A 79 -22.34 -16.51 9.76
C VAL A 79 -21.06 -17.00 9.10
N ASP A 80 -20.88 -16.83 7.78
CA ASP A 80 -19.77 -17.47 7.08
C ASP A 80 -18.61 -16.52 6.77
N ILE A 81 -17.39 -17.05 6.90
CA ILE A 81 -16.21 -16.40 6.33
C ILE A 81 -16.36 -16.49 4.81
N PRO A 82 -16.16 -15.40 4.07
CA PRO A 82 -16.01 -15.47 2.63
C PRO A 82 -14.98 -16.54 2.22
N PRO A 83 -15.17 -17.23 1.09
CA PRO A 83 -14.25 -18.27 0.65
C PRO A 83 -12.84 -17.70 0.39
N ASP A 84 -11.82 -18.54 0.53
CA ASP A 84 -10.42 -18.18 0.23
C ASP A 84 -10.22 -17.73 -1.23
N SER A 85 -11.12 -18.13 -2.12
CA SER A 85 -11.16 -17.67 -3.51
C SER A 85 -11.58 -16.21 -3.68
N THR A 86 -12.09 -15.60 -2.61
CA THR A 86 -12.48 -14.18 -2.56
C THR A 86 -11.52 -13.40 -1.69
N PHE A 87 -11.17 -13.95 -0.53
CA PHE A 87 -10.15 -13.38 0.36
C PHE A 87 -9.08 -14.45 0.69
N PRO A 88 -8.02 -14.54 -0.12
CA PRO A 88 -6.91 -15.46 0.11
C PRO A 88 -6.19 -15.21 1.44
N ALA A 89 -5.42 -16.19 1.89
CA ALA A 89 -4.42 -15.99 2.93
C ALA A 89 -3.35 -14.96 2.49
N PRO A 90 -2.63 -14.32 3.43
CA PRO A 90 -1.49 -13.50 3.04
C PRO A 90 -0.42 -14.38 2.38
N LEU A 91 0.20 -13.84 1.34
CA LEU A 91 1.45 -14.39 0.82
C LEU A 91 2.55 -14.09 1.85
N VAL A 92 3.41 -15.07 2.08
CA VAL A 92 4.60 -14.94 2.95
C VAL A 92 5.78 -15.58 2.25
N VAL A 93 6.44 -14.81 1.40
CA VAL A 93 7.64 -15.21 0.65
C VAL A 93 8.88 -14.50 1.19
N PRO A 94 10.11 -14.89 0.81
CA PRO A 94 11.30 -14.21 1.29
C PRO A 94 11.27 -12.71 1.03
N GLY A 95 11.56 -11.92 2.08
CA GLY A 95 11.58 -10.46 2.01
C GLY A 95 10.26 -9.76 2.32
N ASP A 96 9.18 -10.52 2.53
CA ASP A 96 7.90 -9.96 3.01
C ASP A 96 8.00 -9.55 4.49
N GLU A 97 7.17 -8.59 4.91
CA GLU A 97 7.11 -8.13 6.30
C GLU A 97 6.83 -9.31 7.24
N LEU A 98 5.80 -10.12 6.93
CA LEU A 98 5.43 -11.28 7.76
C LEU A 98 6.47 -12.40 7.74
N ALA A 99 7.44 -12.37 6.82
CA ALA A 99 8.59 -13.27 6.85
C ALA A 99 9.67 -12.75 7.83
N PHE A 100 9.74 -11.44 8.07
CA PHE A 100 10.63 -10.81 9.06
C PHE A 100 10.02 -10.79 10.47
N ASP A 101 8.73 -10.45 10.58
CA ASP A 101 7.97 -10.43 11.84
C ASP A 101 6.71 -11.32 11.75
N PRO A 102 6.88 -12.66 11.71
CA PRO A 102 5.75 -13.60 11.67
C PRO A 102 4.85 -13.52 12.91
N GLY A 103 5.35 -12.91 13.99
CA GLY A 103 4.67 -12.77 15.27
C GLY A 103 3.90 -11.45 15.42
N TYR A 104 3.83 -10.63 14.36
CA TYR A 104 3.18 -9.32 14.41
C TYR A 104 1.77 -9.43 15.01
N PRO A 105 1.43 -8.62 16.02
CA PRO A 105 0.21 -8.80 16.81
C PRO A 105 -1.04 -8.59 15.95
N PRO A 106 -1.95 -9.58 15.87
CA PRO A 106 -3.16 -9.42 15.08
C PRO A 106 -4.15 -8.46 15.74
N GLN A 107 -4.78 -7.59 14.94
CA GLN A 107 -5.80 -6.67 15.43
C GLN A 107 -7.21 -7.10 15.00
N SER A 108 -7.98 -7.71 15.90
CA SER A 108 -9.42 -8.01 15.69
C SER A 108 -10.31 -6.75 15.69
N LEU A 109 -11.55 -6.86 15.22
CA LEU A 109 -12.58 -5.83 15.39
C LEU A 109 -12.76 -5.44 16.87
N ARG A 110 -12.76 -6.43 17.77
CA ARG A 110 -12.91 -6.19 19.22
C ARG A 110 -11.75 -5.38 19.78
N SER A 111 -10.50 -5.76 19.51
CA SER A 111 -9.33 -5.04 20.02
C SER A 111 -9.22 -3.65 19.40
N TRP A 112 -9.52 -3.51 18.10
CA TRP A 112 -9.64 -2.22 17.43
C TRP A 112 -10.69 -1.32 18.10
N LYS A 113 -11.88 -1.85 18.42
CA LYS A 113 -12.96 -1.07 19.07
C LYS A 113 -12.56 -0.61 20.49
N GLN A 114 -11.72 -1.39 21.17
CA GLN A 114 -11.24 -1.15 22.53
C GLN A 114 -9.95 -0.30 22.58
N LEU A 115 -9.35 0.00 21.43
CA LEU A 115 -8.16 0.83 21.33
C LEU A 115 -8.45 2.24 21.85
N LYS A 116 -7.74 2.65 22.91
CA LYS A 116 -7.98 3.93 23.60
C LYS A 116 -7.53 5.12 22.78
N GLU A 117 -6.45 4.96 22.03
CA GLU A 117 -5.85 5.97 21.17
C GLU A 117 -6.64 6.18 19.87
N ARG A 118 -7.69 5.38 19.61
CA ARG A 118 -8.47 5.44 18.37
C ARG A 118 -9.34 6.69 18.32
N ASN A 119 -9.21 7.43 17.21
CA ASN A 119 -10.06 8.56 16.90
C ASN A 119 -11.47 8.11 16.46
N VAL A 120 -12.50 8.64 17.12
CA VAL A 120 -13.91 8.37 16.80
C VAL A 120 -14.40 9.37 15.75
N VAL A 121 -15.00 8.87 14.67
CA VAL A 121 -15.71 9.71 13.70
C VAL A 121 -16.92 10.34 14.40
N THR A 122 -17.07 11.66 14.29
CA THR A 122 -18.20 12.40 14.88
C THR A 122 -18.80 13.35 13.87
N ASN A 123 -20.03 13.83 14.10
CA ASN A 123 -20.64 14.82 13.23
C ASN A 123 -19.84 16.13 13.09
N ARG A 124 -18.97 16.46 14.06
CA ARG A 124 -18.09 17.64 14.02
C ARG A 124 -16.75 17.36 13.36
N ARG A 125 -16.27 16.12 13.39
CA ARG A 125 -14.96 15.68 12.88
C ARG A 125 -15.14 14.43 12.05
N ARG A 126 -15.45 14.62 10.77
CA ARG A 126 -15.74 13.53 9.82
C ARG A 126 -15.13 13.71 8.43
N THR A 127 -14.55 14.88 8.13
CA THR A 127 -14.03 15.18 6.78
C THR A 127 -12.62 14.64 6.62
N ILE A 128 -12.36 13.82 5.61
CA ILE A 128 -10.98 13.50 5.22
C ILE A 128 -10.52 14.58 4.26
N TYR A 129 -9.37 15.19 4.56
CA TYR A 129 -8.75 16.17 3.67
C TYR A 129 -7.55 15.56 2.96
N VAL A 130 -7.40 15.86 1.67
CA VAL A 130 -6.21 15.54 0.87
C VAL A 130 -5.53 16.84 0.49
N LEU A 131 -4.30 17.04 0.97
CA LEU A 131 -3.47 18.18 0.60
C LEU A 131 -2.63 17.81 -0.64
N PRO A 132 -2.73 18.60 -1.72
CA PRO A 132 -1.97 18.35 -2.93
C PRO A 132 -0.46 18.59 -2.73
N PRO A 133 0.40 18.06 -3.62
CA PRO A 133 1.84 18.27 -3.59
C PRO A 133 2.23 19.76 -3.48
N PRO A 134 3.02 20.16 -2.45
CA PRO A 134 3.54 21.51 -2.34
C PRO A 134 4.42 21.86 -3.55
N LYS A 135 4.37 23.12 -3.98
CA LYS A 135 5.19 23.62 -5.10
C LYS A 135 6.37 24.44 -4.60
N ALA A 136 7.48 24.39 -5.31
CA ALA A 136 8.61 25.25 -5.04
C ALA A 136 8.33 26.70 -5.43
N ILE A 137 8.79 27.66 -4.61
CA ILE A 137 8.88 29.06 -5.05
C ILE A 137 10.06 29.24 -6.02
N ALA A 138 10.08 30.34 -6.77
CA ALA A 138 11.08 30.59 -7.82
C ALA A 138 12.55 30.48 -7.37
N THR A 139 12.86 30.76 -6.10
CA THR A 139 14.23 30.67 -5.57
C THR A 139 14.71 29.25 -5.31
N VAL A 140 13.80 28.26 -5.28
CA VAL A 140 14.09 26.84 -5.07
C VAL A 140 13.35 25.95 -6.08
N ASP A 141 13.06 26.46 -7.27
CA ASP A 141 12.33 25.78 -8.35
C ASP A 141 12.88 24.39 -8.71
N HIS A 142 14.18 24.17 -8.53
CA HIS A 142 14.86 22.90 -8.70
C HIS A 142 14.30 21.76 -7.82
N VAL A 143 13.63 22.07 -6.70
CA VAL A 143 12.98 21.08 -5.82
C VAL A 143 11.84 20.35 -6.53
N ASP A 144 11.12 21.02 -7.44
CA ASP A 144 10.08 20.36 -8.23
C ASP A 144 10.69 19.31 -9.17
N LYS A 145 11.94 19.50 -9.61
CA LYS A 145 12.66 18.52 -10.45
C LYS A 145 13.10 17.29 -9.68
N TRP A 146 13.16 17.35 -8.34
CA TRP A 146 13.48 16.19 -7.50
C TRP A 146 12.37 15.14 -7.47
N ALA A 147 11.18 15.48 -7.95
CA ALA A 147 10.09 14.52 -8.14
C ALA A 147 10.33 13.57 -9.33
N SER A 148 11.30 13.87 -10.19
CA SER A 148 11.69 13.01 -11.30
C SER A 148 12.93 12.19 -10.92
N PRO A 149 12.88 10.85 -11.04
CA PRO A 149 14.04 10.02 -10.81
C PRO A 149 15.13 10.26 -11.87
N GLN A 150 16.38 10.00 -11.48
CA GLN A 150 17.52 10.17 -12.36
C GLN A 150 17.51 9.11 -13.48
N GLY A 151 17.89 9.50 -14.70
CA GLY A 151 18.05 8.54 -15.81
C GLY A 151 16.77 8.16 -16.56
N ILE A 152 15.59 8.64 -16.15
CA ILE A 152 14.35 8.39 -16.89
C ILE A 152 14.24 9.35 -18.08
N ALA A 153 14.37 8.81 -19.29
CA ALA A 153 14.39 9.58 -20.53
C ALA A 153 13.02 10.16 -20.93
N ARG A 154 11.91 9.60 -20.43
CA ARG A 154 10.55 9.93 -20.87
C ARG A 154 9.60 10.08 -19.67
N PRO A 155 9.15 11.31 -19.36
CA PRO A 155 8.24 11.54 -18.24
C PRO A 155 6.88 10.87 -18.45
N ILE A 156 6.37 10.24 -17.39
CA ILE A 156 4.97 9.85 -17.23
C ILE A 156 4.29 10.98 -16.47
N GLU A 157 3.03 11.27 -16.79
CA GLU A 157 2.27 12.31 -16.09
C GLU A 157 2.01 11.89 -14.63
N PHE A 158 2.10 12.84 -13.70
CA PHE A 158 1.82 12.58 -12.30
C PHE A 158 0.32 12.31 -12.11
N PRO A 159 -0.06 11.42 -11.16
CA PRO A 159 -1.46 11.23 -10.80
C PRO A 159 -2.12 12.55 -10.39
N ALA A 160 -3.31 12.83 -10.91
CA ALA A 160 -4.11 13.98 -10.48
C ALA A 160 -4.58 13.77 -9.04
N VAL A 161 -4.52 14.83 -8.22
CA VAL A 161 -4.97 14.76 -6.82
C VAL A 161 -6.47 14.51 -6.74
N GLU A 162 -7.22 14.99 -7.73
CA GLU A 162 -8.65 14.80 -7.88
C GLU A 162 -9.01 13.32 -8.03
N ASP A 163 -8.26 12.56 -8.83
CA ASP A 163 -8.48 11.11 -8.96
C ASP A 163 -8.18 10.37 -7.66
N VAL A 164 -7.15 10.79 -6.90
CA VAL A 164 -6.88 10.23 -5.57
C VAL A 164 -8.01 10.55 -4.59
N VAL A 165 -8.54 11.77 -4.61
CA VAL A 165 -9.68 12.18 -3.77
C VAL A 165 -10.92 11.37 -4.11
N ASP A 166 -11.21 11.18 -5.40
CA ASP A 166 -12.34 10.38 -5.86
C ASP A 166 -12.21 8.92 -5.44
N TYR A 167 -11.02 8.34 -5.54
CA TYR A 167 -10.75 6.99 -5.05
C TYR A 167 -11.01 6.88 -3.55
N LEU A 168 -10.45 7.81 -2.77
CA LEU A 168 -10.61 7.84 -1.32
C LEU A 168 -12.06 8.12 -0.91
N GLN A 169 -12.81 8.90 -1.71
CA GLN A 169 -14.25 9.13 -1.50
C GLN A 169 -15.06 7.85 -1.71
N ALA A 170 -14.68 7.03 -2.68
CA ALA A 170 -15.25 5.70 -2.87
C ALA A 170 -14.82 4.73 -1.75
N PHE A 171 -13.54 4.72 -1.36
CA PHE A 171 -13.01 3.78 -0.37
C PHE A 171 -13.47 4.08 1.06
N TYR A 172 -13.47 5.35 1.49
CA TYR A 172 -13.99 5.78 2.79
C TYR A 172 -15.45 6.23 2.67
N HIS A 173 -16.25 5.46 1.93
CA HIS A 173 -17.67 5.75 1.71
C HIS A 173 -18.39 6.05 3.03
N GLY A 174 -19.34 6.99 2.99
CA GLY A 174 -20.02 7.52 4.18
C GLY A 174 -19.33 8.73 4.83
N LEU A 175 -18.09 9.05 4.46
CA LEU A 175 -17.38 10.25 4.90
C LEU A 175 -17.09 11.20 3.73
N PRO A 176 -17.17 12.53 3.93
CA PRO A 176 -16.76 13.47 2.89
C PRO A 176 -15.23 13.48 2.75
N VAL A 177 -14.75 13.39 1.52
CA VAL A 177 -13.33 13.54 1.17
C VAL A 177 -13.17 14.79 0.31
N LYS A 178 -12.21 15.66 0.66
CA LYS A 178 -12.06 16.97 0.01
C LYS A 178 -10.60 17.31 -0.22
N VAL A 179 -10.32 18.01 -1.32
CA VAL A 179 -9.02 18.69 -1.50
C VAL A 179 -8.92 19.85 -0.50
N LEU A 180 -7.81 19.92 0.24
CA LEU A 180 -7.49 21.05 1.09
C LEU A 180 -6.78 22.13 0.26
N HIS A 181 -7.51 23.15 -0.18
CA HIS A 181 -6.95 24.22 -1.01
C HIS A 181 -6.20 25.31 -0.23
N LYS A 182 -6.42 25.40 1.08
CA LYS A 182 -5.78 26.39 1.96
C LYS A 182 -5.38 25.74 3.30
N PRO A 183 -4.21 26.06 3.86
CA PRO A 183 -3.19 26.94 3.27
C PRO A 183 -2.53 26.31 2.03
N LYS A 184 -2.02 27.16 1.11
CA LYS A 184 -1.21 26.68 -0.02
C LYS A 184 0.23 26.55 0.44
N LEU A 185 0.72 25.32 0.50
CA LEU A 185 2.07 25.03 0.95
C LEU A 185 3.08 25.24 -0.17
N HIS A 186 4.22 25.83 0.17
CA HIS A 186 5.31 26.02 -0.77
C HIS A 186 6.66 25.70 -0.14
N PHE A 187 7.54 25.09 -0.92
CA PHE A 187 8.95 24.97 -0.54
C PHE A 187 9.66 26.29 -0.79
N ALA A 188 10.46 26.71 0.20
CA ALA A 188 11.28 27.91 0.18
C ALA A 188 12.66 27.61 0.79
N LYS A 189 13.58 28.58 0.69
CA LYS A 189 14.89 28.47 1.34
C LYS A 189 14.74 28.51 2.86
N TRP A 190 15.34 27.55 3.56
CA TRP A 190 15.45 27.62 5.01
C TRP A 190 16.41 28.74 5.44
N HIS A 191 16.01 29.51 6.45
CA HIS A 191 16.86 30.53 7.06
C HIS A 191 17.07 30.19 8.52
N ASP A 192 18.25 29.67 8.84
CA ASP A 192 18.70 29.59 10.22
C ASP A 192 18.73 31.03 10.75
N GLY A 193 17.84 31.39 11.67
CA GLY A 193 17.63 32.75 12.19
C GLY A 193 18.84 33.40 12.90
N ALA A 194 20.07 32.96 12.62
CA ALA A 194 21.31 33.55 13.10
C ALA A 194 22.29 33.77 11.92
N ARG A 195 22.64 35.04 11.65
CA ARG A 195 23.91 35.38 11.00
C ARG A 195 25.07 34.99 11.93
N LYS A 196 25.38 33.70 12.07
CA LYS A 196 26.69 33.29 12.59
C LYS A 196 27.68 33.41 11.44
N LYS A 197 28.75 34.19 11.62
CA LYS A 197 29.94 34.14 10.76
C LYS A 197 30.51 32.73 10.87
N VAL A 198 30.09 31.83 10.00
CA VAL A 198 30.70 30.50 9.87
C VAL A 198 31.91 30.66 8.95
N THR A 199 33.10 30.50 9.51
CA THR A 199 34.32 30.28 8.75
C THR A 199 34.12 29.01 7.91
N PRO A 200 34.34 29.06 6.58
CA PRO A 200 34.13 27.89 5.75
C PRO A 200 35.17 26.81 6.12
N LYS A 201 34.71 25.71 6.71
CA LYS A 201 35.52 24.49 6.77
C LYS A 201 35.55 23.89 5.36
N PRO A 202 36.72 23.49 4.84
CA PRO A 202 36.82 22.81 3.57
C PRO A 202 36.55 21.32 3.80
N ASP A 203 35.28 20.93 3.89
CA ASP A 203 34.90 19.52 3.71
C ASP A 203 34.19 19.40 2.36
N GLY A 204 34.78 18.57 1.49
CA GLY A 204 34.41 18.37 0.08
C GLY A 204 33.05 17.73 -0.19
N ALA A 205 32.10 17.80 0.74
CA ALA A 205 30.72 17.39 0.53
C ALA A 205 29.86 18.64 0.34
N ARG A 206 29.43 18.94 -0.89
CA ARG A 206 28.36 19.93 -1.15
C ARG A 206 27.14 19.57 -0.27
N GLN A 207 26.97 20.24 0.87
CA GLN A 207 25.82 20.09 1.77
C GLN A 207 24.54 20.44 0.99
N CYS A 208 23.54 19.55 1.02
CA CYS A 208 22.19 19.91 0.58
C CYS A 208 21.63 20.84 1.67
N HIS A 209 21.23 22.05 1.32
CA HIS A 209 20.68 23.00 2.29
C HIS A 209 19.21 22.66 2.53
N ASP A 210 18.80 22.55 3.79
CA ASP A 210 17.42 22.27 4.16
C ASP A 210 16.42 23.26 3.56
N LEU A 211 15.17 22.80 3.43
CA LEU A 211 14.07 23.62 2.93
C LEU A 211 13.21 24.15 4.08
N ALA A 212 12.50 25.22 3.81
CA ALA A 212 11.34 25.65 4.58
C ALA A 212 10.07 25.20 3.84
N LEU A 213 9.15 24.55 4.52
CA LEU A 213 7.77 24.36 4.06
C LEU A 213 6.90 25.45 4.68
N GLN A 214 6.45 26.39 3.86
CA GLN A 214 5.63 27.51 4.31
C GLN A 214 4.17 27.07 4.43
N THR A 215 3.62 27.10 5.65
CA THR A 215 2.22 26.70 5.94
C THR A 215 1.27 27.90 5.97
N GLY A 216 1.76 29.11 5.69
CA GLY A 216 1.00 30.36 5.74
C GLY A 216 1.03 31.04 7.11
N SER A 217 1.05 30.27 8.20
CA SER A 217 1.25 30.78 9.57
C SER A 217 2.71 30.70 10.01
N GLU A 218 3.44 29.70 9.54
CA GLU A 218 4.81 29.43 9.95
C GLU A 218 5.64 28.81 8.80
N ALA A 219 6.92 28.60 9.07
CA ALA A 219 7.85 27.93 8.18
C ALA A 219 8.47 26.76 8.95
N ILE A 220 8.22 25.54 8.47
CA ILE A 220 8.71 24.31 9.10
C ILE A 220 9.93 23.83 8.33
N ARG A 221 11.01 23.51 9.05
CA ARG A 221 12.25 23.00 8.45
C ARG A 221 12.01 21.60 7.91
N ILE A 222 12.35 21.37 6.66
CA ILE A 222 12.37 20.05 6.02
C ILE A 222 13.82 19.66 5.78
N ARG A 223 14.30 18.67 6.54
CA ARG A 223 15.64 18.11 6.39
C ARG A 223 15.76 17.36 5.08
N LEU A 224 16.94 17.46 4.48
CA LEU A 224 17.26 16.81 3.22
C LEU A 224 18.43 15.85 3.37
N ARG A 225 18.41 14.79 2.58
CA ARG A 225 19.61 13.98 2.30
C ARG A 225 19.75 13.72 0.81
N LYS A 226 20.98 13.41 0.37
CA LYS A 226 21.22 12.94 -0.99
C LYS A 226 20.93 11.46 -1.10
N TYR A 227 20.52 11.03 -2.28
CA TYR A 227 20.31 9.63 -2.61
C TYR A 227 20.63 9.40 -4.09
N ASP A 228 20.81 8.15 -4.50
CA ASP A 228 21.25 7.87 -5.87
C ASP A 228 20.09 7.88 -6.87
N THR A 229 18.93 7.31 -6.50
CA THR A 229 17.77 7.23 -7.40
C THR A 229 17.13 8.60 -7.68
N PHE A 230 17.11 9.48 -6.67
CA PHE A 230 16.51 10.82 -6.74
C PHE A 230 17.53 11.86 -6.31
N PRO A 231 17.53 13.08 -6.87
CA PRO A 231 18.52 14.10 -6.51
C PRO A 231 18.59 14.43 -5.00
N ALA A 232 17.47 14.30 -4.30
CA ALA A 232 17.38 14.43 -2.85
C ALA A 232 16.14 13.69 -2.32
N GLN A 233 16.18 13.33 -1.04
CA GLN A 233 15.05 12.85 -0.25
C GLN A 233 14.65 13.88 0.80
N LEU A 234 13.34 14.00 1.08
CA LEU A 234 12.80 14.86 2.15
C LEU A 234 12.55 14.02 3.40
N ASN A 235 12.78 14.60 4.58
CA ASN A 235 12.46 13.90 5.82
C ASN A 235 10.94 13.85 6.05
N LEU A 236 10.42 12.64 6.25
CA LEU A 236 9.02 12.32 6.43
C LEU A 236 8.43 12.88 7.73
N ASN A 237 9.21 12.84 8.83
CA ASN A 237 8.74 13.32 10.12
C ASN A 237 8.50 14.84 10.10
N ASP A 238 9.38 15.58 9.43
CA ASP A 238 9.23 17.02 9.28
C ASP A 238 7.95 17.40 8.47
N LEU A 239 7.58 16.57 7.48
CA LEU A 239 6.34 16.71 6.73
C LEU A 239 5.10 16.36 7.56
N LEU A 240 5.19 15.35 8.43
CA LEU A 240 4.12 14.99 9.37
C LEU A 240 3.89 16.11 10.39
N ASP A 241 4.94 16.74 10.91
CA ASP A 241 4.82 17.92 11.78
C ASP A 241 4.12 19.07 11.06
N ALA A 242 4.43 19.29 9.78
CA ALA A 242 3.72 20.26 8.95
C ALA A 242 2.24 19.90 8.75
N ALA A 243 1.91 18.64 8.48
CA ALA A 243 0.53 18.18 8.38
C ALA A 243 -0.25 18.40 9.68
N ILE A 244 0.38 18.16 10.85
CA ILE A 244 -0.23 18.40 12.16
C ILE A 244 -0.55 19.89 12.36
N SER A 245 0.38 20.78 12.00
CA SER A 245 0.23 22.22 12.18
C SER A 245 -0.95 22.82 11.40
N ILE A 246 -1.33 22.22 10.27
CA ILE A 246 -2.38 22.73 9.37
C ILE A 246 -3.68 21.92 9.41
N LEU A 247 -3.76 20.90 10.26
CA LEU A 247 -4.90 19.99 10.33
C LEU A 247 -6.21 20.74 10.64
N PRO A 248 -7.20 20.74 9.74
CA PRO A 248 -8.45 21.48 9.97
C PRO A 248 -9.22 20.98 11.19
N GLU A 249 -9.96 21.89 11.86
CA GLU A 249 -10.71 21.56 13.08
C GLU A 249 -11.82 20.52 12.86
N ASP A 250 -12.45 20.54 11.67
CA ASP A 250 -13.51 19.62 11.26
C ASP A 250 -12.99 18.34 10.58
N ALA A 251 -11.67 18.27 10.37
CA ALA A 251 -11.06 17.10 9.77
C ALA A 251 -11.26 15.89 10.69
N TYR A 252 -11.64 14.75 10.11
CA TYR A 252 -11.32 13.47 10.68
C TYR A 252 -9.82 13.23 10.57
N ALA A 253 -9.28 13.28 9.35
CA ALA A 253 -7.86 13.09 9.06
C ALA A 253 -7.39 13.99 7.90
N LEU A 254 -6.08 14.19 7.81
CA LEU A 254 -5.40 14.88 6.71
C LEU A 254 -4.35 13.97 6.08
N LEU A 255 -4.47 13.73 4.78
CA LEU A 255 -3.43 13.09 3.97
C LEU A 255 -2.68 14.17 3.17
N MET A 256 -1.37 14.28 3.36
CA MET A 256 -0.50 15.10 2.52
C MET A 256 0.14 14.23 1.44
N ILE A 257 -0.06 14.59 0.18
CA ILE A 257 0.67 13.98 -0.94
C ILE A 257 1.90 14.82 -1.22
N VAL A 258 3.04 14.18 -1.45
CA VAL A 258 4.29 14.82 -1.92
C VAL A 258 4.84 14.04 -3.10
N ASN A 259 5.50 14.73 -4.03
CA ASN A 259 6.02 14.08 -5.25
C ASN A 259 7.50 13.68 -5.12
N GLN A 260 8.17 14.16 -4.08
CA GLN A 260 9.58 13.91 -3.80
C GLN A 260 9.74 12.63 -2.97
N ASP A 261 10.88 11.97 -3.17
CA ASP A 261 11.25 10.78 -2.42
C ASP A 261 11.49 11.09 -0.94
N LEU A 262 11.19 10.13 -0.06
CA LEU A 262 11.17 10.37 1.39
C LEU A 262 12.09 9.42 2.16
N TYR A 263 12.47 9.84 3.36
CA TYR A 263 13.13 9.03 4.37
C TYR A 263 12.63 9.39 5.78
N GLU A 264 12.60 8.47 6.74
CA GLU A 264 12.23 8.75 8.14
C GLU A 264 13.46 8.89 9.01
N ASP A 265 14.35 7.90 8.96
CA ASP A 265 15.59 7.85 9.73
C ASP A 265 16.85 7.56 8.87
N GLU A 266 18.02 7.55 9.51
CA GLU A 266 19.31 7.34 8.84
C GLU A 266 19.54 5.88 8.40
N GLU A 267 18.76 4.92 8.91
CA GLU A 267 18.85 3.49 8.58
C GLU A 267 17.94 3.11 7.40
N ASP A 268 16.91 3.92 7.12
CA ASP A 268 15.99 3.69 6.01
C ASP A 268 16.62 3.99 4.65
N ASP A 269 16.36 3.16 3.64
CA ASP A 269 16.71 3.46 2.24
C ASP A 269 15.75 4.51 1.65
N PHE A 270 14.45 4.32 1.85
CA PHE A 270 13.39 5.27 1.47
C PHE A 270 12.08 4.94 2.20
N CYS A 271 11.08 5.81 2.03
CA CYS A 271 9.75 5.65 2.60
C CYS A 271 8.69 6.03 1.55
N CYS A 272 7.66 5.21 1.31
CA CYS A 272 6.55 5.61 0.43
C CYS A 272 5.41 6.33 1.17
N GLY A 273 5.28 6.11 2.47
CA GLY A 273 4.24 6.74 3.29
C GLY A 273 4.41 6.45 4.76
N ARG A 274 3.75 7.25 5.59
CA ARG A 274 3.59 7.01 7.03
C ARG A 274 2.42 7.80 7.57
N ALA A 275 1.74 7.23 8.56
CA ALA A 275 0.71 7.88 9.34
C ALA A 275 1.09 8.02 10.82
N TYR A 276 0.75 9.17 11.39
CA TYR A 276 0.60 9.34 12.83
C TYR A 276 -0.88 9.25 13.17
N GLY A 277 -1.37 8.01 13.26
CA GLY A 277 -2.82 7.73 13.34
C GLY A 277 -3.53 8.42 14.51
N GLY A 278 -2.88 8.49 15.68
CA GLY A 278 -3.39 9.24 16.84
C GLY A 278 -3.51 10.74 16.58
N SER A 279 -2.57 11.31 15.83
CA SER A 279 -2.55 12.72 15.40
C SER A 279 -3.42 13.00 14.17
N ARG A 280 -3.98 11.95 13.55
CA ARG A 280 -4.90 12.03 12.40
C ARG A 280 -4.27 12.62 11.14
N VAL A 281 -2.98 12.38 10.94
CA VAL A 281 -2.26 12.81 9.74
C VAL A 281 -1.51 11.66 9.09
N ALA A 282 -1.39 11.74 7.78
CA ALA A 282 -0.61 10.84 6.96
C ALA A 282 0.14 11.64 5.88
N VAL A 283 1.30 11.14 5.48
CA VAL A 283 2.07 11.65 4.33
C VAL A 283 2.32 10.48 3.38
N VAL A 284 2.10 10.68 2.08
CA VAL A 284 2.39 9.70 1.03
C VAL A 284 3.21 10.35 -0.08
N SER A 285 4.29 9.67 -0.46
CA SER A 285 5.11 10.03 -1.61
C SER A 285 4.64 9.30 -2.87
N THR A 286 4.58 10.02 -3.98
CA THR A 286 4.36 9.39 -5.29
C THR A 286 5.66 8.91 -5.95
N ALA A 287 6.83 9.30 -5.45
CA ALA A 287 8.10 9.21 -6.16
C ALA A 287 8.46 7.77 -6.55
N ARG A 288 8.47 6.85 -5.57
CA ARG A 288 8.88 5.44 -5.74
C ARG A 288 7.84 4.59 -6.47
N TYR A 289 6.64 5.11 -6.65
CA TYR A 289 5.59 4.45 -7.42
C TYR A 289 5.60 4.79 -8.91
N ASN A 290 6.47 5.71 -9.33
CA ASN A 290 6.65 6.05 -10.73
C ASN A 290 7.04 4.80 -11.54
N PRO A 291 6.18 4.34 -12.47
CA PRO A 291 6.42 3.09 -13.19
C PRO A 291 7.69 3.12 -14.05
N GLY A 292 8.21 4.30 -14.40
CA GLY A 292 9.47 4.39 -15.11
C GLY A 292 10.67 3.82 -14.31
N LEU A 293 10.54 3.63 -13.00
CA LEU A 293 11.55 2.98 -12.17
C LEU A 293 11.56 1.45 -12.29
N ASP A 294 10.43 0.85 -12.68
CA ASP A 294 10.20 -0.59 -12.51
C ASP A 294 11.27 -1.45 -13.21
N GLU A 295 11.69 -1.09 -14.42
CA GLU A 295 12.75 -1.82 -15.15
C GLU A 295 14.11 -1.73 -14.44
N GLY A 296 14.42 -0.57 -13.85
CA GLY A 296 15.70 -0.33 -13.17
C GLY A 296 15.80 -1.00 -11.80
N ILE A 297 14.67 -1.28 -11.16
CA ILE A 297 14.59 -1.93 -9.85
C ILE A 297 14.07 -3.38 -9.92
N ASP A 298 13.89 -3.92 -11.14
CA ASP A 298 13.36 -5.26 -11.41
C ASP A 298 11.99 -5.52 -10.72
N LEU A 299 11.09 -4.54 -10.78
CA LEU A 299 9.75 -4.66 -10.20
C LEU A 299 8.82 -5.46 -11.14
N ASP A 300 8.45 -6.67 -10.70
CA ASP A 300 7.59 -7.56 -11.47
C ASP A 300 6.14 -7.04 -11.55
N ARG A 301 5.77 -6.52 -12.73
CA ARG A 301 4.38 -6.15 -13.06
C ARG A 301 3.52 -7.35 -13.44
N HIS A 302 4.14 -8.39 -13.96
CA HIS A 302 3.46 -9.56 -14.50
C HIS A 302 2.80 -10.37 -13.38
N HIS A 303 3.45 -10.46 -12.22
CA HIS A 303 2.93 -11.10 -10.99
C HIS A 303 2.59 -10.09 -9.89
N ALA A 304 2.26 -8.85 -10.24
CA ALA A 304 1.57 -7.94 -9.33
C ALA A 304 0.19 -8.51 -8.95
N TRP A 305 -0.46 -7.97 -7.92
CA TRP A 305 -1.84 -8.35 -7.61
C TRP A 305 -2.73 -8.14 -8.85
N PRO A 306 -3.62 -9.09 -9.18
CA PRO A 306 -3.95 -10.34 -8.47
C PRO A 306 -3.12 -11.57 -8.91
N ALA A 307 -2.31 -11.43 -9.97
CA ALA A 307 -1.48 -12.49 -10.55
C ALA A 307 -0.38 -13.01 -9.61
N SER A 308 -0.08 -12.27 -8.53
CA SER A 308 0.77 -12.70 -7.41
C SER A 308 0.33 -14.02 -6.78
N HIS A 309 -0.95 -14.40 -6.90
CA HIS A 309 -1.49 -15.68 -6.46
C HIS A 309 -1.19 -16.84 -7.44
N CYS A 310 -0.42 -16.64 -8.50
CA CYS A 310 0.01 -17.73 -9.37
C CYS A 310 0.85 -18.76 -8.58
N LYS A 311 0.42 -20.03 -8.61
CA LYS A 311 1.10 -21.10 -7.87
C LYS A 311 2.57 -21.27 -8.27
N ARG A 312 2.87 -21.19 -9.57
CA ARG A 312 4.23 -21.33 -10.09
C ARG A 312 5.12 -20.21 -9.56
N TYR A 313 4.66 -18.97 -9.66
CA TYR A 313 5.37 -17.80 -9.15
C TYR A 313 5.69 -17.92 -7.65
N ILE A 314 4.71 -18.29 -6.84
CA ILE A 314 4.91 -18.46 -5.38
C ILE A 314 5.93 -19.56 -5.08
N GLN A 315 5.90 -20.68 -5.82
CA GLN A 315 6.89 -21.75 -5.67
C GLN A 315 8.30 -21.25 -6.02
N GLU A 316 8.45 -20.53 -7.12
CA GLU A 316 9.73 -19.94 -7.53
C GLU A 316 10.24 -18.96 -6.46
N CYS A 317 9.40 -18.07 -5.92
CA CYS A 317 9.77 -17.18 -4.82
C CYS A 317 10.23 -17.95 -3.58
N CYS A 318 9.57 -19.06 -3.23
CA CYS A 318 9.95 -19.89 -2.08
C CYS A 318 11.24 -20.69 -2.30
N ASP A 319 11.55 -21.05 -3.55
CA ASP A 319 12.75 -21.84 -3.90
C ASP A 319 14.02 -20.97 -4.03
N GLN A 320 13.89 -19.63 -4.07
CA GLN A 320 15.03 -18.73 -4.14
C GLN A 320 15.94 -18.87 -2.90
N PRO A 321 17.27 -19.02 -3.09
CA PRO A 321 18.21 -19.17 -1.98
C PRO A 321 18.27 -17.87 -1.16
N THR A 322 17.76 -17.90 0.07
CA THR A 322 17.84 -16.76 0.99
C THR A 322 19.21 -16.73 1.68
N LYS A 323 19.84 -15.56 1.79
CA LYS A 323 21.11 -15.38 2.51
C LYS A 323 20.99 -15.54 4.04
N ARG A 324 19.79 -15.81 4.58
CA ARG A 324 19.50 -15.78 6.04
C ARG A 324 18.52 -16.83 6.57
N ALA A 325 18.25 -17.94 5.88
CA ALA A 325 17.49 -19.03 6.49
C ALA A 325 18.41 -20.12 7.09
N PRO A 326 18.17 -20.60 8.33
CA PRO A 326 18.72 -21.88 8.78
C PRO A 326 18.22 -22.98 7.85
N LYS A 327 19.08 -23.96 7.53
CA LYS A 327 18.72 -25.11 6.70
C LYS A 327 17.50 -25.83 7.31
N ALA A 328 16.32 -25.65 6.72
CA ALA A 328 15.13 -26.40 7.09
C ALA A 328 15.34 -27.89 6.74
N LYS A 329 15.07 -28.79 7.71
CA LYS A 329 14.97 -30.22 7.42
C LYS A 329 13.77 -30.45 6.52
N ARG A 330 13.98 -31.12 5.37
CA ARG A 330 12.91 -31.62 4.50
C ARG A 330 11.92 -32.46 5.32
N GLN A 331 10.78 -31.86 5.68
CA GLN A 331 9.66 -32.59 6.24
C GLN A 331 8.77 -33.06 5.08
N LYS A 332 8.38 -34.34 5.11
CA LYS A 332 7.53 -34.95 4.09
C LYS A 332 6.16 -34.27 4.14
N VAL A 333 5.86 -33.46 3.13
CA VAL A 333 4.54 -32.84 2.96
C VAL A 333 3.51 -33.95 2.72
N THR A 334 2.62 -34.18 3.67
CA THR A 334 1.39 -34.92 3.38
C THR A 334 0.45 -33.96 2.66
N ALA A 335 0.50 -33.99 1.34
CA ALA A 335 -0.43 -33.27 0.49
C ALA A 335 -1.86 -33.75 0.79
N ARG A 336 -2.64 -32.95 1.50
CA ARG A 336 -4.08 -33.12 1.52
C ARG A 336 -4.58 -32.68 0.15
N GLN A 337 -4.87 -33.64 -0.72
CA GLN A 337 -5.51 -33.38 -2.01
C GLN A 337 -6.88 -32.74 -1.74
N VAL A 338 -6.95 -31.42 -1.89
CA VAL A 338 -8.21 -30.73 -2.12
C VAL A 338 -8.57 -31.05 -3.57
N LYS A 339 -9.73 -31.68 -3.78
CA LYS A 339 -10.27 -31.91 -5.13
C LYS A 339 -10.33 -30.56 -5.84
N ALA A 340 -9.73 -30.49 -7.03
CA ALA A 340 -9.96 -29.39 -7.95
C ALA A 340 -11.46 -29.34 -8.27
N THR A 341 -12.17 -28.42 -7.64
CA THR A 341 -13.46 -27.94 -8.14
C THR A 341 -13.18 -27.11 -9.39
N GLN A 342 -14.08 -27.18 -10.36
CA GLN A 342 -13.98 -26.52 -11.66
C GLN A 342 -13.46 -25.09 -11.54
N ALA A 343 -12.57 -24.71 -12.44
CA ALA A 343 -12.03 -23.38 -12.57
C ALA A 343 -13.10 -22.48 -13.20
N ASP A 344 -14.13 -22.05 -12.47
CA ASP A 344 -15.17 -21.18 -13.02
C ASP A 344 -15.67 -20.19 -11.93
N ASP A 345 -15.59 -18.89 -12.23
CA ASP A 345 -16.28 -17.73 -11.60
C ASP A 345 -15.99 -17.32 -10.13
N THR A 346 -14.77 -17.49 -9.61
CA THR A 346 -14.40 -16.89 -8.30
C THR A 346 -13.89 -15.45 -8.41
N ALA A 347 -13.90 -14.68 -7.31
CA ALA A 347 -13.46 -13.28 -7.35
C ALA A 347 -11.97 -13.15 -7.69
N THR A 348 -11.08 -13.95 -7.10
CA THR A 348 -9.63 -13.91 -7.42
C THR A 348 -9.37 -14.40 -8.84
N SER A 349 -10.04 -15.45 -9.32
CA SER A 349 -9.86 -15.91 -10.72
C SER A 349 -10.37 -14.89 -11.73
N SER A 350 -11.48 -14.22 -11.45
CA SER A 350 -12.02 -13.14 -12.30
C SER A 350 -11.09 -11.94 -12.34
N ALA A 351 -10.51 -11.57 -11.20
CA ALA A 351 -9.50 -10.53 -11.13
C ALA A 351 -8.26 -10.88 -11.96
N VAL A 352 -7.76 -12.12 -11.86
CA VAL A 352 -6.61 -12.60 -12.65
C VAL A 352 -6.93 -12.57 -14.14
N ALA A 353 -8.10 -13.04 -14.55
CA ALA A 353 -8.51 -12.99 -15.95
C ALA A 353 -8.49 -11.55 -16.51
N ALA A 354 -9.08 -10.59 -15.77
CA ALA A 354 -9.07 -9.18 -16.15
C ALA A 354 -7.66 -8.56 -16.17
N HIS A 355 -6.81 -8.87 -15.19
CA HIS A 355 -5.41 -8.45 -15.17
C HIS A 355 -4.66 -8.93 -16.42
N THR A 356 -4.86 -10.20 -16.80
CA THR A 356 -4.20 -10.79 -17.97
C THR A 356 -4.72 -10.29 -19.31
N ALA A 357 -5.95 -9.77 -19.34
CA ALA A 357 -6.55 -9.20 -20.54
C ALA A 357 -5.97 -7.81 -20.88
N HIS A 358 -5.34 -7.14 -19.92
CA HIS A 358 -4.82 -5.77 -20.07
C HIS A 358 -3.32 -5.68 -19.73
N PRO A 359 -2.44 -6.45 -20.41
CA PRO A 359 -1.01 -6.33 -20.19
C PRO A 359 -0.51 -4.95 -20.63
N ILE A 360 0.32 -4.33 -19.80
CA ILE A 360 0.96 -3.06 -20.13
C ILE A 360 1.93 -3.29 -21.29
N SER A 361 1.70 -2.62 -22.42
CA SER A 361 2.53 -2.77 -23.61
C SER A 361 3.96 -2.29 -23.35
N THR A 362 4.94 -3.08 -23.80
CA THR A 362 6.35 -2.68 -23.84
C THR A 362 6.65 -1.71 -24.98
N VAL A 363 5.72 -1.57 -25.93
CA VAL A 363 5.85 -0.63 -27.05
C VAL A 363 5.44 0.75 -26.57
N ASN A 364 6.38 1.69 -26.70
CA ASN A 364 6.17 3.07 -26.27
C ASN A 364 5.23 3.84 -27.21
N THR A 365 3.94 3.80 -26.87
CA THR A 365 2.85 4.51 -27.54
C THR A 365 2.25 5.56 -26.61
N SER A 366 1.29 6.37 -27.09
CA SER A 366 0.51 7.22 -26.16
C SER A 366 -0.29 6.37 -25.19
N HIS A 367 -0.98 5.36 -25.71
CA HIS A 367 -1.82 4.46 -24.92
C HIS A 367 -1.04 3.74 -23.81
N SER A 368 0.16 3.22 -24.11
CA SER A 368 0.99 2.59 -23.08
C SER A 368 1.45 3.57 -21.99
N ARG A 369 1.62 4.86 -22.31
CA ARG A 369 1.95 5.89 -21.30
C ARG A 369 0.75 6.22 -20.42
N ASP A 370 -0.45 6.25 -21.00
CA ASP A 370 -1.69 6.45 -20.25
C ASP A 370 -1.91 5.28 -19.28
N GLN A 371 -1.70 4.03 -19.72
CA GLN A 371 -1.74 2.84 -18.86
C GLN A 371 -0.72 2.91 -17.70
N LEU A 372 0.50 3.41 -17.95
CA LEU A 372 1.48 3.63 -16.89
C LEU A 372 1.03 4.74 -15.92
N GLY A 373 0.41 5.82 -16.42
CA GLY A 373 -0.17 6.86 -15.56
C GLY A 373 -1.25 6.29 -14.62
N VAL A 374 -2.13 5.43 -15.13
CA VAL A 374 -3.15 4.75 -14.33
C VAL A 374 -2.53 3.77 -13.31
N LEU A 375 -1.51 3.01 -13.70
CA LEU A 375 -0.76 2.16 -12.77
C LEU A 375 -0.15 2.99 -11.63
N TRP A 376 0.42 4.15 -11.95
CA TRP A 376 0.98 5.05 -10.95
C TRP A 376 -0.10 5.54 -9.98
N LEU A 377 -1.24 6.00 -10.51
CA LEU A 377 -2.41 6.40 -9.70
C LEU A 377 -2.84 5.27 -8.76
N GLY A 378 -2.97 4.05 -9.28
CA GLY A 378 -3.36 2.88 -8.49
C GLY A 378 -2.44 2.58 -7.31
N ARG A 379 -1.12 2.64 -7.53
CA ARG A 379 -0.11 2.47 -6.47
C ARG A 379 -0.20 3.55 -5.39
N VAL A 380 -0.39 4.82 -5.81
CA VAL A 380 -0.57 5.94 -4.88
C VAL A 380 -1.87 5.78 -4.09
N CYS A 381 -2.97 5.40 -4.75
CA CYS A 381 -4.27 5.17 -4.10
C CYS A 381 -4.21 4.07 -3.04
N LYS A 382 -3.53 2.96 -3.35
CA LYS A 382 -3.27 1.86 -2.40
C LYS A 382 -2.57 2.32 -1.13
N THR A 383 -1.49 3.07 -1.30
CA THR A 383 -0.73 3.60 -0.17
C THR A 383 -1.51 4.66 0.60
N ALA A 384 -2.20 5.56 -0.11
CA ALA A 384 -3.05 6.58 0.50
C ALA A 384 -4.14 5.99 1.40
N MET A 385 -4.82 4.93 0.96
CA MET A 385 -5.81 4.25 1.80
C MET A 385 -5.18 3.43 2.93
N HIS A 386 -3.97 2.87 2.74
CA HIS A 386 -3.26 2.20 3.83
C HIS A 386 -2.96 3.18 4.97
N GLU A 387 -2.32 4.30 4.64
CA GLU A 387 -1.92 5.31 5.63
C GLU A 387 -3.13 6.02 6.27
N LEU A 388 -4.20 6.25 5.52
CA LEU A 388 -5.45 6.74 6.11
C LEU A 388 -6.09 5.68 7.01
N GLY A 389 -5.98 4.39 6.70
CA GLY A 389 -6.47 3.29 7.54
C GLY A 389 -5.89 3.34 8.96
N HIS A 390 -4.61 3.69 9.06
CA HIS A 390 -3.93 3.95 10.32
C HIS A 390 -4.53 5.13 11.10
N CYS A 391 -5.04 6.17 10.42
CA CYS A 391 -5.78 7.27 11.06
C CYS A 391 -7.13 6.80 11.65
N PHE A 392 -7.70 5.72 11.13
CA PHE A 392 -8.85 5.01 11.71
C PHE A 392 -8.47 4.07 12.87
N GLY A 393 -7.20 4.01 13.24
CA GLY A 393 -6.65 3.10 14.24
C GLY A 393 -6.58 1.65 13.77
N ILE A 394 -6.73 1.39 12.47
CA ILE A 394 -6.56 0.07 11.88
C ILE A 394 -5.06 -0.18 11.80
N ASP A 395 -4.59 -1.22 12.49
CA ASP A 395 -3.18 -1.63 12.49
C ASP A 395 -2.89 -2.60 11.34
N HIS A 396 -1.64 -3.02 11.18
CA HIS A 396 -1.32 -3.99 10.14
C HIS A 396 -2.14 -5.28 10.27
N CYS A 397 -2.60 -5.78 9.13
CA CYS A 397 -3.39 -6.98 9.03
C CYS A 397 -2.50 -8.20 8.86
N THR A 398 -2.77 -9.24 9.64
CA THR A 398 -2.05 -10.53 9.58
C THR A 398 -3.00 -11.70 9.33
N TYR A 399 -4.24 -11.43 8.93
CA TYR A 399 -5.29 -12.46 8.80
C TYR A 399 -5.45 -12.99 7.37
N TYR A 400 -5.34 -12.12 6.36
CA TYR A 400 -5.63 -12.36 4.96
C TYR A 400 -4.68 -11.56 4.07
N ALA A 401 -4.69 -11.84 2.77
CA ALA A 401 -4.29 -10.85 1.77
C ALA A 401 -5.14 -9.58 1.98
N CYS A 402 -4.52 -8.45 2.31
CA CYS A 402 -5.22 -7.23 2.69
C CYS A 402 -4.35 -6.01 2.38
N ILE A 403 -4.96 -4.90 1.94
CA ILE A 403 -4.23 -3.63 1.77
C ILE A 403 -3.63 -3.13 3.09
N MET A 404 -4.19 -3.50 4.24
CA MET A 404 -3.65 -3.14 5.54
C MET A 404 -2.51 -4.07 5.99
N GLN A 405 -2.02 -5.03 5.19
CA GLN A 405 -0.82 -5.77 5.54
C GLN A 405 0.39 -4.84 5.64
N GLY A 406 1.32 -5.14 6.56
CA GLY A 406 2.63 -4.52 6.55
C GLY A 406 3.36 -4.80 5.22
N THR A 407 4.23 -3.89 4.81
CA THR A 407 5.04 -4.07 3.61
C THR A 407 6.50 -3.68 3.86
N ALA A 408 7.41 -4.55 3.44
CA ALA A 408 8.85 -4.37 3.55
C ALA A 408 9.49 -3.82 2.27
N GLY A 409 8.72 -3.62 1.20
CA GLY A 409 9.23 -3.03 -0.04
C GLY A 409 8.25 -3.06 -1.20
N LEU A 410 8.65 -2.42 -2.31
CA LEU A 410 7.80 -2.22 -3.50
C LEU A 410 7.31 -3.53 -4.14
N SER A 411 8.12 -4.59 -4.09
CA SER A 411 7.72 -5.91 -4.62
C SER A 411 6.61 -6.55 -3.80
N GLU A 412 6.61 -6.38 -2.47
CA GLU A 412 5.51 -6.84 -1.62
C GLU A 412 4.28 -5.95 -1.79
N ASP A 413 4.45 -4.61 -1.79
CA ASP A 413 3.38 -3.65 -2.07
C ASP A 413 2.64 -3.99 -3.38
N ALA A 414 3.38 -4.25 -4.47
CA ALA A 414 2.81 -4.62 -5.76
C ALA A 414 1.92 -5.87 -5.70
N ARG A 415 2.19 -6.81 -4.79
CA ARG A 415 1.41 -8.03 -4.58
C ARG A 415 0.19 -7.85 -3.66
N GLN A 416 0.13 -6.75 -2.91
CA GLN A 416 -1.01 -6.49 -2.01
C GLN A 416 -2.28 -6.14 -2.79
N PRO A 417 -3.45 -6.62 -2.34
CA PRO A 417 -4.73 -6.31 -2.97
C PRO A 417 -5.14 -4.84 -2.73
N PRO A 418 -6.01 -4.27 -3.58
CA PRO A 418 -6.63 -2.95 -3.38
C PRO A 418 -7.90 -2.99 -2.50
N TYR A 419 -8.11 -4.07 -1.74
CA TYR A 419 -9.26 -4.24 -0.84
C TYR A 419 -8.79 -4.49 0.60
N VAL A 420 -9.69 -4.24 1.55
CA VAL A 420 -9.54 -4.70 2.93
C VAL A 420 -10.22 -6.05 3.13
N CYS A 421 -9.61 -6.91 3.94
CA CYS A 421 -10.16 -8.24 4.25
C CYS A 421 -11.45 -8.15 5.10
N PRO A 422 -12.15 -9.27 5.38
CA PRO A 422 -13.39 -9.23 6.16
C PRO A 422 -13.24 -8.65 7.58
N VAL A 423 -12.06 -8.80 8.19
CA VAL A 423 -11.78 -8.24 9.53
C VAL A 423 -11.67 -6.73 9.46
N ASP A 424 -10.92 -6.20 8.49
CA ASP A 424 -10.72 -4.76 8.34
C ASP A 424 -11.92 -4.07 7.70
N THR A 425 -12.68 -4.76 6.86
CA THR A 425 -14.01 -4.36 6.39
C THR A 425 -14.92 -4.10 7.59
N ALA A 426 -15.00 -5.02 8.55
CA ALA A 426 -15.83 -4.84 9.74
C ALA A 426 -15.40 -3.62 10.57
N LYS A 427 -14.09 -3.33 10.67
CA LYS A 427 -13.57 -2.13 11.34
C LYS A 427 -13.94 -0.86 10.58
N LEU A 428 -13.71 -0.86 9.27
CA LEU A 428 -13.94 0.28 8.39
C LEU A 428 -15.42 0.67 8.36
N LEU A 429 -16.33 -0.29 8.11
CA LEU A 429 -17.77 -0.05 8.12
C LEU A 429 -18.27 0.40 9.50
N THR A 430 -17.71 -0.14 10.59
CA THR A 430 -18.01 0.36 11.95
C THR A 430 -17.56 1.80 12.15
N ALA A 431 -16.48 2.23 11.49
CA ALA A 431 -15.94 3.58 11.63
C ALA A 431 -16.68 4.60 10.76
N THR A 432 -16.97 4.26 9.50
CA THR A 432 -17.60 5.16 8.53
C THR A 432 -19.12 5.16 8.63
N GLY A 433 -19.72 4.07 9.13
CA GLY A 433 -21.17 3.86 9.14
C GLY A 433 -21.75 3.56 7.76
N ALA A 434 -20.91 3.21 6.79
CA ALA A 434 -21.36 2.83 5.44
C ALA A 434 -22.05 1.46 5.44
N ASP A 435 -22.95 1.29 4.46
CA ASP A 435 -23.42 -0.02 4.04
C ASP A 435 -22.37 -0.70 3.14
N GLU A 436 -22.18 -2.02 3.29
CA GLU A 436 -21.15 -2.75 2.54
C GLU A 436 -21.42 -2.74 1.04
N VAL A 437 -22.68 -2.91 0.62
CA VAL A 437 -23.04 -3.02 -0.80
C VAL A 437 -22.89 -1.66 -1.48
N ASP A 438 -23.37 -0.58 -0.86
CA ASP A 438 -23.23 0.77 -1.41
C ASP A 438 -21.75 1.20 -1.50
N TRP A 439 -20.95 0.82 -0.50
CA TRP A 439 -19.51 1.04 -0.50
C TRP A 439 -18.81 0.32 -1.66
N LEU A 440 -19.09 -0.97 -1.87
CA LEU A 440 -18.51 -1.75 -2.96
C LEU A 440 -18.96 -1.24 -4.34
N ARG A 441 -20.21 -0.78 -4.48
CA ARG A 441 -20.70 -0.12 -5.70
C ARG A 441 -19.97 1.19 -5.98
N ALA A 442 -19.68 2.00 -4.96
CA ALA A 442 -18.92 3.23 -5.12
C ALA A 442 -17.49 2.95 -5.62
N LEU A 443 -16.83 1.92 -5.06
CA LEU A 443 -15.51 1.47 -5.53
C LEU A 443 -15.56 0.95 -6.98
N LEU A 444 -16.59 0.18 -7.33
CA LEU A 444 -16.77 -0.32 -8.69
C LEU A 444 -16.93 0.83 -9.68
N GLY A 445 -17.78 1.82 -9.36
CA GLY A 445 -17.97 3.00 -10.19
C GLY A 445 -16.70 3.84 -10.38
N PHE A 446 -15.81 3.89 -9.38
CA PHE A 446 -14.49 4.48 -9.56
C PHE A 446 -13.65 3.67 -10.56
N CYS A 447 -13.54 2.34 -10.35
CA CYS A 447 -12.69 1.49 -11.17
C CYS A 447 -13.09 1.52 -12.65
N GLU A 448 -14.39 1.56 -12.94
CA GLU A 448 -14.92 1.57 -14.31
C GLU A 448 -14.59 2.85 -15.11
N ARG A 449 -14.07 3.91 -14.47
CA ARG A 449 -13.59 5.13 -15.16
C ARG A 449 -12.31 4.90 -15.94
N PHE A 450 -11.45 3.97 -15.52
CA PHE A 450 -10.07 3.87 -15.99
C PHE A 450 -9.86 2.83 -17.11
N GLY A 451 -10.94 2.28 -17.67
CA GLY A 451 -10.90 1.50 -18.91
C GLY A 451 -9.97 0.27 -18.85
N GLU A 452 -9.16 0.08 -19.88
CA GLU A 452 -8.29 -1.08 -20.11
C GLU A 452 -6.93 -0.98 -19.36
N ASP A 453 -6.97 -0.79 -18.05
CA ASP A 453 -5.80 -0.91 -17.17
C ASP A 453 -5.78 -2.26 -16.42
N ALA A 454 -4.61 -2.72 -15.99
CA ALA A 454 -4.49 -4.01 -15.32
C ALA A 454 -5.09 -4.02 -13.90
N LEU A 455 -4.88 -2.95 -13.11
CA LEU A 455 -5.20 -2.94 -11.68
C LEU A 455 -6.69 -2.67 -11.43
N PHE A 456 -7.25 -1.59 -11.96
CA PHE A 456 -8.64 -1.25 -11.71
C PHE A 456 -9.59 -2.17 -12.48
N SER A 457 -9.22 -2.69 -13.66
CA SER A 457 -10.00 -3.76 -14.29
C SER A 457 -10.04 -5.04 -13.44
N ALA A 458 -8.90 -5.46 -12.90
CA ALA A 458 -8.84 -6.61 -11.99
C ALA A 458 -9.69 -6.37 -10.73
N PHE A 459 -9.62 -5.16 -10.16
CA PHE A 459 -10.42 -4.82 -8.99
C PHE A 459 -11.91 -4.73 -9.30
N ALA A 460 -12.31 -4.16 -10.42
CA ALA A 460 -13.69 -4.13 -10.88
C ALA A 460 -14.24 -5.56 -11.05
N ALA A 461 -13.45 -6.48 -11.65
CA ALA A 461 -13.85 -7.88 -11.79
C ALA A 461 -14.03 -8.57 -10.43
N TRP A 462 -13.12 -8.33 -9.48
CA TRP A 462 -13.25 -8.83 -8.11
C TRP A 462 -14.51 -8.28 -7.42
N LEU A 463 -14.77 -6.98 -7.54
CA LEU A 463 -15.91 -6.28 -6.93
C LEU A 463 -17.25 -6.81 -7.46
N ARG A 464 -17.37 -7.08 -8.77
CA ARG A 464 -18.60 -7.64 -9.36
C ARG A 464 -18.94 -9.00 -8.78
N VAL A 465 -17.95 -9.89 -8.61
CA VAL A 465 -18.18 -11.19 -7.97
C VAL A 465 -18.55 -11.01 -6.50
N ARG A 466 -17.84 -10.14 -5.77
CA ARG A 466 -18.13 -9.88 -4.35
C ARG A 466 -19.53 -9.31 -4.12
N LEU A 467 -20.02 -8.45 -5.01
CA LEU A 467 -21.39 -7.94 -4.96
C LEU A 467 -22.42 -9.05 -5.14
N VAL A 468 -22.20 -9.98 -6.09
CA VAL A 468 -23.07 -11.14 -6.28
C VAL A 468 -23.06 -12.06 -5.06
N GLU A 469 -21.92 -12.27 -4.41
CA GLU A 469 -21.82 -13.06 -3.17
C GLU A 469 -22.58 -12.44 -1.99
N LEU A 470 -22.80 -11.13 -1.98
CA LEU A 470 -23.55 -10.43 -0.92
C LEU A 470 -25.06 -10.41 -1.18
N ASP A 471 -25.47 -10.49 -2.45
CA ASP A 471 -26.87 -10.54 -2.86
C ASP A 471 -27.47 -11.96 -2.79
N ALA A 472 -26.63 -13.00 -2.75
CA ALA A 472 -26.99 -14.42 -2.68
C ALA A 472 -27.23 -14.91 -1.24
#